data_AF-X1IB84-F1
#
_entry.id   AF-X1IB84-F1
#
_cell.length_a   1.000
_cell.length_b   1.000
_cell.length_c   1.000
_cell.angle_alpha   90.00
_cell.angle_beta   90.00
_cell.angle_gamma   90.00
#
_symmetry.space_group_name_H-M   'P 1'
#
loop_
_entity.id
_entity.type
_entity.pdbx_description
1 polymer ?
#
loop_
_entity_poly.entity_id
_entity_poly.type
_entity_poly.pdbx_seq_one_letter_code
_entity_poly.pdbx_strand_id
1 'polypeptide(L)'
;TRVAYENADHEIVNVDPWLNSNADVTISDRHVVFIDDIKCGNTLRGPIAEETNPPKQVVQAKKGGLLISSWSEIDPVTQYTKGEINAFPSCPSIDHIYNLDTYSNTWAV
;
A
#
# COMPACT_ATOMS: atom_id res chain seq x y z
N THR A 1 0.84 -19.34 -22.02
CA THR A 1 1.38 -18.33 -22.97
C THR A 1 2.33 -17.46 -22.16
N ARG A 2 3.64 -17.52 -22.42
CA ARG A 2 4.65 -16.82 -21.61
C ARG A 2 4.92 -15.44 -22.20
N VAL A 3 5.14 -14.45 -21.35
CA VAL A 3 5.52 -13.10 -21.77
C VAL A 3 7.03 -12.98 -21.60
N ALA A 4 7.74 -12.70 -22.69
CA ALA A 4 9.16 -12.40 -22.65
C ALA A 4 9.36 -10.90 -22.50
N TYR A 5 10.22 -10.48 -21.58
CA TYR A 5 10.71 -9.10 -21.52
C TYR A 5 12.23 -9.08 -21.33
N GLU A 6 12.84 -7.99 -21.76
CA GLU A 6 14.27 -7.74 -21.61
C GLU A 6 14.51 -6.91 -20.33
N ASN A 7 15.39 -7.38 -19.45
CA ASN A 7 15.73 -6.68 -18.21
C ASN A 7 16.82 -5.62 -18.42
N ALA A 8 17.19 -4.88 -17.36
CA ALA A 8 18.19 -3.82 -17.42
C ALA A 8 19.61 -4.31 -17.79
N ASP A 9 19.86 -5.62 -17.69
CA ASP A 9 21.13 -6.28 -18.00
C ASP A 9 21.13 -6.91 -19.40
N HIS A 10 20.13 -6.58 -20.24
CA HIS A 10 19.94 -7.12 -21.60
C HIS A 10 19.69 -8.63 -21.67
N GLU A 11 19.17 -9.22 -20.60
CA GLU A 11 18.77 -10.61 -20.58
C GLU A 11 17.27 -10.72 -20.92
N ILE A 12 16.94 -11.60 -21.87
CA ILE A 12 15.55 -11.92 -22.21
C ILE A 12 15.04 -12.95 -21.21
N VAL A 13 14.20 -12.51 -20.29
CA VAL A 13 13.59 -13.35 -19.27
C VAL A 13 12.17 -13.71 -19.69
N ASN A 14 11.84 -15.00 -19.61
CA ASN A 14 10.48 -15.50 -19.81
C ASN A 14 9.79 -15.62 -18.47
N VAL A 15 8.80 -14.76 -18.20
CA VAL A 15 7.94 -14.90 -17.03
C VAL A 15 6.65 -15.59 -17.45
N ASP A 16 6.26 -16.61 -16.69
CA ASP A 16 4.94 -17.19 -16.79
C ASP A 16 4.03 -16.45 -15.81
N PRO A 17 3.17 -15.52 -16.26
CA PRO A 17 2.30 -14.77 -15.35
C PRO A 17 1.24 -15.65 -14.68
N TRP A 18 1.22 -16.96 -15.00
CA TRP A 18 0.25 -17.94 -14.54
C TRP A 18 0.84 -19.04 -13.66
N LEU A 19 2.16 -19.09 -13.46
CA LEU A 19 2.79 -20.20 -12.73
C LEU A 19 3.51 -19.74 -11.46
N ASN A 20 3.01 -20.29 -10.35
CA ASN A 20 3.66 -20.37 -9.06
C ASN A 20 5.09 -20.97 -9.21
N SER A 21 6.13 -20.19 -8.92
CA SER A 21 7.43 -20.78 -8.64
C SER A 21 7.46 -21.21 -7.17
N ASN A 22 7.09 -22.48 -6.94
CA ASN A 22 7.25 -23.29 -5.74
C ASN A 22 5.97 -23.54 -4.92
N ALA A 23 5.76 -24.82 -4.60
CA ALA A 23 4.64 -25.39 -3.87
C ALA A 23 4.55 -24.96 -2.37
N ASP A 24 4.85 -23.70 -2.06
CA ASP A 24 4.55 -23.11 -0.77
C ASP A 24 3.19 -22.42 -0.84
N VAL A 25 2.31 -22.79 0.08
CA VAL A 25 0.90 -22.40 0.14
C VAL A 25 0.81 -21.00 0.76
N THR A 26 1.41 -20.02 0.11
CA THR A 26 1.37 -18.60 0.51
C THR A 26 1.03 -17.70 -0.69
N ILE A 27 -0.08 -18.04 -1.36
CA ILE A 27 -1.13 -17.14 -1.89
C ILE A 27 -0.70 -15.74 -2.43
N SER A 28 0.26 -15.64 -3.36
CA SER A 28 0.49 -14.38 -4.09
C SER A 28 0.21 -14.47 -5.60
N ASP A 29 0.49 -15.61 -6.24
CA ASP A 29 0.60 -15.65 -7.71
C ASP A 29 -0.60 -16.32 -8.41
N ARG A 30 -1.78 -16.29 -7.78
CA ARG A 30 -3.03 -16.87 -8.32
C ARG A 30 -4.04 -15.82 -8.80
N HIS A 31 -3.80 -14.55 -8.50
CA HIS A 31 -4.78 -13.49 -8.77
C HIS A 31 -4.26 -12.56 -9.86
N VAL A 32 -5.02 -12.45 -10.94
CA VAL A 32 -4.80 -11.43 -11.97
C VAL A 32 -5.84 -10.34 -11.76
N VAL A 33 -5.37 -9.11 -11.50
CA VAL A 33 -6.25 -7.96 -11.29
C VAL A 33 -6.27 -7.11 -12.56
N PHE A 34 -7.45 -6.93 -13.14
CA PHE A 34 -7.69 -6.02 -14.24
C PHE A 34 -8.26 -4.72 -13.67
N ILE A 35 -7.62 -3.61 -14.02
CA ILE A 35 -7.97 -2.27 -13.56
C ILE A 35 -8.04 -1.40 -14.81
N ASP A 36 -9.17 -0.71 -14.98
CA ASP A 36 -9.31 0.29 -16.04
C ASP A 36 -8.32 1.45 -15.82
N ASP A 37 -7.85 2.10 -16.89
CA ASP A 37 -7.01 3.31 -16.81
C ASP A 37 -7.86 4.54 -16.45
N ILE A 38 -8.58 4.43 -15.33
CA ILE A 38 -9.38 5.48 -14.71
C ILE A 38 -9.01 5.57 -13.23
N LYS A 39 -9.40 6.67 -12.61
CA LYS A 39 -9.23 6.82 -11.17
C LYS A 39 -10.20 5.92 -10.40
N CYS A 40 -9.73 4.77 -9.93
CA CYS A 40 -10.56 3.82 -9.18
C CYS A 40 -10.83 4.23 -7.72
N GLY A 41 -10.01 5.11 -7.17
CA GLY A 41 -10.13 5.50 -5.77
C GLY A 41 -9.36 6.74 -5.34
N ASN A 42 -9.49 7.01 -4.04
CA ASN A 42 -8.85 8.11 -3.34
C ASN A 42 -8.35 7.64 -1.97
N THR A 43 -7.20 8.16 -1.55
CA THR A 43 -6.82 8.09 -0.14
C THR A 43 -7.51 9.23 0.60
N LEU A 44 -8.52 8.87 1.39
CA LEU A 44 -9.20 9.83 2.27
C LEU A 44 -8.39 10.01 3.54
N ARG A 45 -8.50 11.19 4.15
CA ARG A 45 -7.75 11.55 5.35
C ARG A 45 -8.72 12.04 6.42
N GLY A 46 -8.69 11.37 7.56
CA GLY A 46 -9.42 11.79 8.75
C GLY A 46 -8.62 12.83 9.55
N PRO A 47 -9.29 13.51 10.51
CA PRO A 47 -8.59 14.35 11.47
C PRO A 47 -7.63 13.50 12.31
N ILE A 48 -6.49 14.09 12.67
CA ILE A 48 -5.51 13.49 13.60
C ILE A 48 -5.82 14.03 14.99
N ALA A 49 -5.94 13.14 15.99
CA ALA A 49 -6.33 13.53 17.34
C ALA A 49 -5.35 14.52 17.99
N GLU A 50 -4.06 14.43 17.66
CA GLU A 50 -3.02 15.32 18.17
C GLU A 50 -3.10 16.74 17.59
N GLU A 51 -3.83 16.96 16.49
CA GLU A 51 -4.09 18.31 15.97
C GLU A 51 -5.05 19.10 16.85
N THR A 52 -5.99 18.42 17.52
CA THR A 52 -6.95 19.06 18.42
C THR A 52 -6.46 19.12 19.86
N ASN A 53 -5.55 18.21 20.24
CA ASN A 53 -4.96 18.14 21.58
C ASN A 53 -3.43 18.03 21.50
N PRO A 54 -2.74 19.14 21.17
CA PRO A 54 -1.30 19.14 21.03
C PRO A 54 -0.60 18.95 22.39
N PRO A 55 0.41 18.09 22.49
CA PRO A 55 1.21 17.96 23.71
C PRO A 55 2.04 19.22 23.95
N LYS A 56 2.13 19.67 25.21
CA LYS A 56 2.71 20.98 25.57
C LYS A 56 4.22 21.12 25.31
N GLN A 57 4.96 20.03 25.16
CA GLN A 57 6.43 20.02 25.03
C GLN A 57 6.90 19.49 23.67
N VAL A 58 6.01 19.47 22.67
CA VAL A 58 6.29 18.92 21.33
C VAL A 58 6.28 20.04 20.31
N VAL A 59 7.30 20.09 19.45
CA VAL A 59 7.30 20.94 18.26
C VAL A 59 6.57 20.20 17.15
N GLN A 60 5.50 20.79 16.63
CA GLN A 60 4.67 20.17 15.61
C GLN A 60 4.66 20.99 14.32
N ALA A 61 4.71 20.30 13.18
CA ALA A 61 4.54 20.87 11.86
C ALA A 61 3.69 19.95 10.98
N LYS A 62 2.70 20.51 10.28
CA LYS A 62 1.85 19.77 9.35
C LYS A 62 2.25 20.04 7.91
N LYS A 63 2.44 18.98 7.12
CA LYS A 63 2.64 19.07 5.67
C LYS A 63 1.65 18.15 4.96
N GLY A 64 0.70 18.74 4.24
CA GLY A 64 -0.42 18.00 3.66
C GLY A 64 -1.26 17.36 4.77
N GLY A 65 -1.41 16.03 4.75
CA GLY A 65 -2.07 15.28 5.81
C GLY A 65 -1.13 14.45 6.69
N LEU A 66 0.17 14.76 6.70
CA LEU A 66 1.12 14.20 7.65
C LEU A 66 1.41 15.27 8.73
N LEU A 67 1.21 14.90 10.00
CA LEU A 67 1.63 15.69 11.15
C LEU A 67 2.98 15.16 11.64
N ILE A 68 3.97 16.04 11.75
CA ILE A 68 5.29 15.71 12.27
C ILE A 68 5.42 16.33 13.66
N SER A 69 5.75 15.50 14.65
CA SER A 69 5.93 15.86 16.06
C SER A 69 7.36 15.52 16.48
N SER A 70 8.09 16.48 17.07
CA SER A 70 9.45 16.27 17.57
C SER A 70 9.58 16.72 19.02
N TRP A 71 10.19 15.88 19.87
CA TRP A 71 10.42 16.17 21.29
C TRP A 71 11.64 15.42 21.82
N SER A 72 12.15 15.88 22.96
CA SER A 72 13.30 15.29 23.64
C SER A 72 12.96 14.84 25.06
N GLU A 73 13.48 13.70 25.48
CA GLU A 73 13.53 13.26 26.88
C GLU A 73 14.96 13.42 27.42
N ILE A 74 15.11 13.59 28.74
CA ILE A 74 16.38 13.98 29.38
C ILE A 74 17.09 12.78 30.04
N ASP A 75 16.36 11.72 30.40
CA ASP A 75 16.91 10.57 31.14
C ASP A 75 16.43 9.22 30.56
N PRO A 76 17.15 8.63 29.58
CA PRO A 76 18.35 9.14 28.91
C PRO A 76 18.04 10.24 27.88
N VAL A 77 19.03 11.09 27.56
CA VAL A 77 18.87 12.15 26.53
C VAL A 77 18.55 11.52 25.19
N THR A 78 17.30 11.65 24.76
CA THR A 78 16.77 10.99 23.56
C THR A 78 15.88 11.96 22.79
N GLN A 79 16.08 12.06 21.48
CA GLN A 79 15.20 12.82 20.58
C GLN A 79 14.27 11.86 19.85
N TYR A 80 12.98 12.15 19.89
CA TYR A 80 11.97 11.42 19.15
C TYR A 80 11.42 12.29 18.02
N THR A 81 11.12 11.63 16.91
CA THR A 81 10.37 12.23 15.81
C THR A 81 9.28 11.25 15.39
N LYS A 82 8.04 11.71 15.43
CA LYS A 82 6.85 10.92 15.08
C LYS A 82 6.16 11.56 13.89
N GLY A 83 5.79 10.74 12.92
CA GLY A 83 4.91 11.11 11.82
C GLY A 83 3.56 10.44 12.01
N GLU A 84 2.48 11.22 12.00
CA GLU A 84 1.11 10.72 12.14
C GLU A 84 0.30 11.06 10.90
N ILE A 85 -0.44 10.07 10.42
CA ILE A 85 -1.42 10.25 9.35
C ILE A 85 -2.59 9.31 9.60
N ASN A 86 -3.80 9.88 9.58
CA ASN A 86 -5.03 9.11 9.60
C ASN A 86 -5.56 9.00 8.17
N ALA A 87 -5.15 7.96 7.45
CA ALA A 87 -5.51 7.75 6.06
C ALA A 87 -6.14 6.39 5.84
N PHE A 88 -7.15 6.33 4.97
CA PHE A 88 -7.78 5.09 4.55
C PHE A 88 -8.06 5.11 3.04
N PRO A 89 -7.89 3.96 2.35
CA PRO A 89 -8.24 3.85 0.95
C PRO A 89 -9.76 3.84 0.79
N SER A 90 -10.26 4.62 -0.15
CA SER A 90 -11.63 4.60 -0.61
C SER A 90 -11.64 4.21 -2.08
N CYS A 91 -12.42 3.18 -2.42
CA CYS A 91 -12.56 2.66 -3.77
C CYS A 91 -14.03 2.73 -4.21
N PRO A 92 -14.55 3.93 -4.54
CA PRO A 92 -15.92 4.10 -5.01
C PRO A 92 -16.17 3.42 -6.36
N SER A 93 -15.15 3.27 -7.20
CA SER A 93 -15.26 2.62 -8.51
C SER A 93 -14.84 1.15 -8.43
N ILE A 94 -15.29 0.43 -7.39
CA ILE A 94 -14.94 -0.98 -7.20
C ILE A 94 -15.42 -1.85 -8.36
N ASP A 95 -16.49 -1.45 -9.04
CA ASP A 95 -17.07 -2.15 -10.19
C ASP A 95 -16.16 -2.16 -11.44
N HIS A 96 -15.10 -1.35 -11.44
CA HIS A 96 -14.07 -1.28 -12.48
C HIS A 96 -12.80 -2.07 -12.15
N ILE A 97 -12.83 -2.83 -11.04
CA ILE A 97 -11.70 -3.66 -10.59
C ILE A 97 -12.16 -5.12 -10.64
N TYR A 98 -11.53 -5.90 -11.51
CA TYR A 98 -11.83 -7.32 -11.67
C TYR A 98 -10.67 -8.14 -11.14
N ASN A 99 -10.95 -9.05 -10.20
CA ASN A 99 -9.95 -9.99 -9.70
C ASN A 99 -10.30 -11.41 -10.19
N LEU A 100 -9.42 -11.98 -11.01
CA LEU A 100 -9.50 -13.35 -11.49
C LEU A 100 -8.59 -14.25 -10.65
N ASP A 101 -9.19 -15.17 -9.88
CA ASP A 101 -8.46 -16.29 -9.31
C ASP A 101 -8.26 -17.37 -10.38
N THR A 102 -7.02 -17.54 -10.81
CA THR A 102 -6.61 -18.43 -11.90
C THR A 102 -6.55 -19.90 -11.47
N TYR A 103 -6.62 -20.17 -10.17
CA TYR A 103 -6.58 -21.52 -9.61
C TYR A 103 -7.95 -22.02 -9.13
N SER A 104 -8.94 -21.12 -8.98
CA SER A 104 -10.28 -21.53 -8.56
C SER A 104 -10.98 -22.35 -9.64
N ASN A 105 -11.40 -23.55 -9.27
CA ASN A 105 -12.20 -24.44 -10.12
C ASN A 105 -13.70 -24.43 -9.75
N THR A 106 -14.09 -23.51 -8.87
CA THR A 106 -15.44 -23.35 -8.36
C THR A 106 -15.90 -21.91 -8.54
N TRP A 107 -17.18 -21.72 -8.84
CA TRP A 107 -17.79 -20.40 -8.97
C TRP A 107 -17.67 -19.64 -7.64
N ALA A 108 -17.30 -18.36 -7.70
CA ALA A 108 -17.36 -17.47 -6.55
C ALA A 108 -18.82 -17.28 -6.13
N VAL A 109 -19.13 -17.56 -4.86
CA VAL A 109 -20.46 -17.38 -4.27
C VAL A 109 -20.53 -16.03 -3.57
#